data_AF-A0A529T8K1-F1
#
_entry.id   AF-A0A529T8K1-F1
#
_cell.length_a   1.000
_cell.length_b   1.000
_cell.length_c   1.000
_cell.angle_alpha   90.00
_cell.angle_beta   90.00
_cell.angle_gamma   90.00
#
_symmetry.space_group_name_H-M   'P 1'
#
loop_
_entity.id
_entity.type
_entity.pdbx_description
1 polymer ?
#
loop_
_entity_poly.entity_id
_entity_poly.type
_entity_poly.pdbx_seq_one_letter_code
_entity_poly.pdbx_strand_id
1 'polypeptide(L)' 'YTPDTIVVRSGRPVRLNFRREETASCSDKVIFPDFQRSADLPTGETVAVELMPKQPGEFGFACPMGMFRGRLIVE' A
#
# COMPACT_ATOMS: atom_id res chain seq x y z
N TYR A 1 9.23 -1.18 1.72
CA TYR A 1 8.54 -0.02 1.13
C TYR A 1 9.31 1.22 1.52
N THR A 2 9.54 2.12 0.57
CA THR A 2 10.25 3.37 0.83
C THR A 2 9.53 4.50 0.08
N PRO A 3 9.00 5.52 0.78
CA PRO A 3 8.87 5.59 2.23
C PRO A 3 7.98 4.46 2.80
N ASP A 4 8.24 4.04 4.04
CA ASP A 4 7.37 3.07 4.73
C ASP A 4 6.14 3.74 5.34
N THR A 5 6.17 5.06 5.57
CA THR A 5 5.06 5.82 6.15
C THR A 5 4.57 6.88 5.17
N ILE A 6 3.28 6.88 4.88
CA ILE A 6 2.61 7.80 3.95
C ILE A 6 1.47 8.49 4.70
N VAL A 7 1.38 9.82 4.60
CA VAL A 7 0.33 10.62 5.25
C VAL A 7 -0.66 11.13 4.20
N VAL A 8 -1.95 10.94 4.42
CA VAL A 8 -3.03 11.32 3.49
C VAL A 8 -4.22 11.91 4.22
N ARG A 9 -5.12 12.57 3.49
CA ARG A 9 -6.32 13.18 4.08
C ARG A 9 -7.53 12.25 4.01
N SER A 10 -8.30 12.20 5.09
CA SER A 10 -9.59 11.54 5.19
C SER A 10 -10.61 12.17 4.24
N GLY A 11 -11.55 11.35 3.76
CA GLY A 11 -12.64 11.78 2.90
C GLY A 11 -12.25 12.10 1.45
N ARG A 12 -10.98 11.88 1.06
CA ARG A 12 -10.51 12.09 -0.31
C ARG A 12 -10.00 10.78 -0.94
N PRO A 13 -10.26 10.55 -2.23
CA PRO A 13 -9.63 9.43 -2.94
C PRO A 13 -8.12 9.66 -3.00
N VAL A 14 -7.38 8.63 -2.63
CA VAL A 14 -5.91 8.60 -2.64
C VAL A 14 -5.48 7.55 -3.65
N ARG A 15 -4.53 7.91 -4.51
CA ARG A 15 -3.90 6.98 -5.44
C ARG A 15 -2.43 6.79 -5.04
N LEU A 16 -2.11 5.59 -4.57
CA LEU A 16 -0.75 5.19 -4.22
C LEU A 16 -0.12 4.44 -5.39
N ASN A 17 1.00 4.95 -5.92
CA ASN A 17 1.71 4.29 -7.01
C ASN A 17 2.84 3.44 -6.43
N PHE A 18 2.73 2.13 -6.58
CA PHE A 18 3.74 1.17 -6.15
C PHE A 18 4.59 0.77 -7.35
N ARG A 19 5.90 0.92 -7.23
CA ARG A 19 6.86 0.39 -8.20
C ARG A 19 7.68 -0.71 -7.52
N ARG A 20 7.64 -1.90 -8.09
CA ARG A 20 8.45 -3.03 -7.62
C ARG A 20 9.78 -3.04 -8.34
N GLU A 21 10.85 -2.70 -7.62
CA GLU A 21 12.23 -2.76 -8.14
C GLU A 21 12.96 -4.06 -7.78
N GLU A 22 12.47 -4.78 -6.77
CA GLU A 22 13.06 -6.04 -6.32
C GLU A 22 12.32 -7.27 -6.88
N THR A 23 13.01 -8.42 -6.93
CA THR A 23 12.53 -9.65 -7.59
C THR A 23 12.13 -10.77 -6.63
N ALA A 24 12.15 -10.54 -5.32
CA ALA A 24 11.72 -11.51 -4.33
C ALA A 24 10.23 -11.80 -4.48
N SER A 25 9.85 -13.08 -4.48
CA SER A 25 8.47 -13.50 -4.68
C SER A 25 7.52 -12.97 -3.60
N CYS A 26 8.03 -12.59 -2.43
CA CYS A 26 7.21 -12.10 -1.33
C CYS A 26 6.64 -10.69 -1.56
N SER A 27 7.11 -9.93 -2.56
CA SER A 27 6.68 -8.56 -2.88
C SER A 27 5.84 -8.44 -4.14
N ASP A 28 5.43 -9.58 -4.71
CA ASP A 28 4.55 -9.65 -5.88
C ASP A 28 3.15 -9.10 -5.62
N LYS A 29 2.83 -8.76 -4.37
CA LYS A 29 1.54 -8.25 -3.95
C LYS A 29 1.69 -7.32 -2.75
N VAL A 30 0.80 -6.34 -2.68
CA VAL A 30 0.56 -5.51 -1.50
C VAL A 30 -0.87 -5.74 -1.01
N ILE A 31 -1.04 -5.81 0.31
CA ILE A 31 -2.31 -6.04 0.99
C ILE A 31 -2.56 -4.89 1.96
N PHE A 32 -3.77 -4.35 1.85
CA PHE A 32 -4.36 -3.33 2.71
C PHE A 32 -5.52 -3.98 3.48
N PRO A 33 -5.26 -4.65 4.63
CA PRO A 33 -6.27 -5.42 5.36
C PRO A 33 -7.47 -4.58 5.77
N ASP A 34 -7.24 -3.37 6.31
CA ASP A 34 -8.29 -2.46 6.76
C ASP A 34 -9.21 -1.97 5.63
N PHE A 35 -8.70 -1.96 4.40
CA PHE A 35 -9.45 -1.57 3.21
C PHE A 35 -10.02 -2.77 2.45
N GLN A 36 -9.73 -4.00 2.88
CA GLN A 36 -9.97 -5.24 2.13
C GLN A 36 -9.51 -5.15 0.67
N ARG A 37 -8.37 -4.50 0.45
CA ARG A 37 -7.77 -4.30 -0.87
C ARG A 37 -6.44 -5.03 -0.97
N SER A 38 -6.16 -5.56 -2.16
CA SER A 38 -4.84 -6.04 -2.52
C SER A 38 -4.58 -5.74 -3.99
N ALA A 39 -3.32 -5.63 -4.35
CA ALA A 39 -2.90 -5.39 -5.72
C ALA A 39 -1.64 -6.20 -6.02
N ASP A 40 -1.62 -6.86 -7.17
CA ASP A 40 -0.42 -7.52 -7.69
C ASP A 40 0.56 -6.46 -8.18
N LEU A 41 1.85 -6.68 -7.91
CA LEU A 41 2.97 -5.79 -8.22
C LEU A 41 3.93 -6.53 -9.17
N PRO A 42 3.71 -6.46 -10.50
CA PRO A 42 4.64 -6.99 -11.47
C PRO A 42 5.98 -6.24 -11.39
N THR A 43 7.07 -6.99 -11.56
CA THR A 43 8.43 -6.45 -11.50
C THR A 43 8.65 -5.42 -12.60
N GLY A 44 9.19 -4.25 -12.24
CA GLY A 44 9.50 -3.18 -13.19
C GLY A 44 8.29 -2.33 -13.60
N GLU A 45 7.08 -2.69 -13.19
CA GLU A 45 5.85 -1.95 -13.48
C GLU A 45 5.43 -1.05 -12.30
N THR A 46 4.71 0.02 -12.63
CA THR A 46 4.09 0.89 -11.64
C THR A 46 2.60 0.59 -11.57
N VAL A 47 2.15 0.12 -10.42
CA VAL A 47 0.75 -0.21 -10.15
C VAL A 47 0.13 0.85 -9.27
N ALA A 48 -1.01 1.37 -9.72
CA ALA A 48 -1.79 2.34 -8.97
C ALA A 48 -2.82 1.63 -8.09
N VAL A 49 -2.77 1.88 -6.79
CA VAL A 49 -3.75 1.41 -5.81
C VAL A 49 -4.58 2.60 -5.36
N GLU A 50 -5.87 2.57 -5.68
CA GLU A 50 -6.82 3.60 -5.24
C GLU A 50 -7.47 3.20 -3.92
N LEU A 51 -7.37 4.09 -2.94
CA LEU A 51 -7.93 3.93 -1.61
C LEU A 51 -8.87 5.11 -1.31
N MET A 52 -9.95 4.83 -0.61
CA MET A 52 -10.88 5.85 -0.11
C MET A 52 -10.91 5.80 1.42
N PRO A 53 -9.91 6.38 2.10
CA PRO A 53 -9.93 6.48 3.55
C PRO A 53 -11.05 7.40 4.02
N LYS A 54 -12.04 6.83 4.72
CA LYS A 54 -13.20 7.58 5.25
C LYS A 54 -13.01 8.05 6.68
N GLN A 55 -12.15 7.38 7.44
CA GLN A 55 -11.91 7.65 8.86
C GLN A 55 -10.43 7.97 9.06
N PRO A 56 -10.09 8.95 9.91
CA PRO A 56 -8.72 9.18 10.32
C PRO A 56 -8.21 8.01 11.17
N GLY A 57 -6.91 7.75 11.09
CA GLY A 57 -6.27 6.63 11.79
C GLY A 57 -5.01 6.13 11.09
N GLU A 58 -4.35 5.16 11.73
CA GLU A 58 -3.20 4.47 11.15
C GLU A 58 -3.65 3.16 10.51
N PHE A 59 -3.34 2.99 9.23
CA PHE A 59 -3.69 1.80 8.46
C PHE A 59 -2.43 1.09 7.99
N GLY A 60 -2.28 -0.18 8.34
CA GLY A 60 -1.13 -0.97 7.93
C GLY A 60 -1.28 -1.46 6.50
N PHE A 61 -0.18 -1.52 5.76
CA PHE A 61 -0.12 -2.32 4.53
C PHE A 61 1.14 -3.16 4.51
N ALA A 62 1.03 -4.35 3.95
CA ALA A 62 2.13 -5.31 3.96
C ALA A 62 2.10 -6.19 2.72
N CYS A 63 3.22 -6.86 2.46
CA CYS A 63 3.21 -7.96 1.49
C CYS A 63 2.53 -9.22 2.09
N PRO A 64 2.13 -10.22 1.28
CA PRO A 64 1.44 -11.43 1.77
C PRO A 64 2.18 -12.18 2.87
N MET A 65 3.51 -12.17 2.84
CA MET A 65 4.36 -12.82 3.85
C MET A 65 4.61 -11.93 5.09
N GLY A 66 4.12 -10.69 5.10
CA GLY A 66 4.30 -9.76 6.21
C GLY A 66 5.74 -9.30 6.45
N MET A 67 6.65 -9.56 5.51
CA MET A 67 8.07 -9.15 5.60
C MET A 67 8.23 -7.65 5.34
N PHE A 68 7.65 -7.17 4.25
CA PHE A 68 7.59 -5.75 3.96
C PHE A 68 6.34 -5.16 4.58
N ARG A 69 6.50 -4.09 5.36
CA ARG A 69 5.43 -3.38 6.05
C ARG A 69 5.56 -1.89 5.79
N GLY A 70 4.42 -1.24 5.65
CA GLY A 70 4.28 0.19 5.60
C GLY A 70 3.02 0.62 6.34
N ARG A 71 2.91 1.92 6.56
CA ARG A 71 1.83 2.57 7.29
C ARG A 71 1.28 3.71 6.46
N LEU A 72 -0.04 3.77 6.40
CA LEU A 72 -0.80 4.86 5.83
C LEU A 72 -1.47 5.60 6.98
N ILE A 73 -0.98 6.79 7.29
CA ILE A 73 -1.57 7.68 8.29
C ILE A 73 -2.62 8.52 7.57
N VAL A 74 -3.87 8.42 8.03
CA VAL A 74 -4.97 9.23 7.53
C VAL A 74 -5.33 10.28 8.56
N GLU A 75 -5.29 11.55 8.14
CA GLU A 75 -5.65 12.72 8.95
C GLU A 75 -6.95 13.39 8.45
#